data_AF-A0A497CFQ1-F1
#
_entry.id   AF-A0A497CFQ1-F1
#
_cell.length_a   1.000
_cell.length_b   1.000
_cell.length_c   1.000
_cell.angle_alpha   90.00
_cell.angle_beta   90.00
_cell.angle_gamma   90.00
#
_symmetry.space_group_name_H-M   'P 1'
#
loop_
_entity.id
_entity.type
_entity.pdbx_description
1 polymer ?
#
loop_
_entity_poly.entity_id
_entity_poly.type
_entity_poly.pdbx_seq_one_letter_code
_entity_poly.pdbx_strand_id
1 'polypeptide(L)' 'MLLFQLDLKGIACSKGSACQSGSSQGSHVLTEILSDEEMQKPSIRFSFSIYNTKEEVDYVVGVLKELI' A
#
# COMPACT_ATOMS: atom_id res chain seq x y z
N MET A 1 -3.02 9.90 -0.95
CA MET A 1 -2.52 10.45 0.33
C MET A 1 -1.90 9.39 1.22
N LEU A 2 -2.55 8.24 1.46
CA LEU A 2 -2.03 7.20 2.36
C LEU A 2 -0.57 6.78 2.10
N LEU A 3 -0.18 6.50 0.84
CA LEU A 3 1.20 6.17 0.48
C LEU A 3 2.20 7.26 0.92
N PHE A 4 1.87 8.53 0.70
CA PHE A 4 2.71 9.67 1.09
C PHE A 4 2.80 9.82 2.62
N GLN A 5 1.72 9.57 3.34
CA GLN A 5 1.72 9.59 4.81
C GLN A 5 2.59 8.48 5.40
N LEU A 6 2.58 7.30 4.80
CA LEU A 6 3.45 6.18 5.19
C LEU A 6 4.92 6.49 4.92
N ASP A 7 5.23 7.11 3.77
CA ASP A 7 6.59 7.55 3.43
C ASP A 7 7.14 8.56 4.46
N LEU A 8 6.34 9.56 4.84
CA LEU A 8 6.70 10.52 5.91
C LEU A 8 6.93 9.86 7.28
N LYS A 9 6.36 8.68 7.52
CA LYS A 9 6.52 7.88 8.73
C LYS A 9 7.66 6.86 8.62
N GLY A 10 8.43 6.89 7.53
CA GLY A 10 9.56 5.99 7.26
C GLY A 10 9.16 4.59 6.80
N ILE A 11 7.93 4.40 6.32
CA ILE A 11 7.39 3.09 5.90
C ILE A 11 7.39 3.02 4.38
N ALA A 12 8.34 2.25 3.83
CA ALA A 12 8.41 2.00 2.39
C ALA A 12 7.35 0.98 1.95
N CYS A 13 6.46 1.40 1.04
CA CYS A 13 5.45 0.55 0.43
C CYS A 13 5.11 1.02 -0.99
N SER A 14 4.24 0.31 -1.69
CA SER A 14 3.83 0.67 -3.06
C SER A 14 2.31 0.78 -3.17
N LYS A 15 1.83 1.45 -4.22
CA LYS A 15 0.40 1.61 -4.54
C LYS A 15 0.13 1.03 -5.94
N GLY A 16 -0.93 0.23 -6.08
CA GLY A 16 -1.33 -0.36 -7.37
C GLY A 16 -0.41 -1.48 -7.88
N SER A 17 -0.45 -1.75 -9.19
CA SER A 17 0.51 -2.65 -9.85
C SER A 17 1.91 -2.06 -9.70
N ALA A 18 2.87 -2.89 -9.31
CA ALA A 18 4.24 -2.60 -8.88
C ALA A 18 5.01 -1.42 -9.54
N CYS A 19 4.61 -0.99 -10.74
CA CYS A 19 5.10 0.19 -11.45
C CYS A 19 3.90 1.05 -11.88
N GLN A 20 3.50 2.06 -11.10
CA GLN A 20 2.82 3.22 -11.69
C GLN A 20 3.88 4.13 -12.31
N SER A 21 4.30 3.81 -13.54
CA SER A 21 5.16 4.68 -14.36
C SER A 21 4.32 5.85 -14.92
N GLY A 22 3.84 6.73 -14.04
CA GLY A 22 3.19 7.98 -14.41
C GLY A 22 1.79 7.87 -15.05
N SER A 23 1.17 6.69 -15.11
CA SER A 23 -0.20 6.55 -15.62
C SER A 23 -1.24 6.70 -14.50
N SER A 24 -2.28 7.48 -14.76
CA SER A 24 -3.44 7.64 -13.86
C SER A 24 -4.39 6.44 -13.86
N GLN A 25 -4.09 5.41 -14.67
CA GLN A 25 -4.91 4.20 -14.74
C GLN A 25 -4.64 3.32 -13.51
N GLY A 26 -5.73 2.72 -13.00
CA GLY A 26 -5.69 1.74 -11.91
C GLY A 26 -4.88 0.50 -12.30
N SER A 27 -4.61 -0.35 -11.31
CA SER A 27 -3.89 -1.61 -11.55
C SER A 27 -4.71 -2.54 -12.44
N HIS A 28 -4.22 -2.88 -13.63
CA HIS A 28 -4.87 -3.86 -14.52
C HIS A 28 -5.13 -5.19 -13.81
N VAL A 29 -4.25 -5.62 -12.91
CA VAL A 29 -4.43 -6.85 -12.13
C VAL A 29 -5.58 -6.72 -11.13
N LEU A 30 -5.71 -5.57 -10.46
CA LEU A 30 -6.79 -5.39 -9.47
C LEU A 30 -8.14 -5.24 -10.15
N THR A 31 -8.20 -4.65 -11.35
CA THR A 31 -9.44 -4.52 -12.12
C THR A 31 -10.05 -5.87 -12.51
N GLU A 32 -9.24 -6.91 -12.65
CA GLU A 32 -9.75 -8.27 -12.96
C GLU A 32 -10.18 -9.07 -11.73
N ILE A 33 -9.78 -8.64 -10.53
CA ILE A 33 -10.00 -9.41 -9.29
C ILE A 33 -11.06 -8.75 -8.41
N LEU A 34 -11.09 -7.41 -8.39
CA LEU A 34 -11.91 -6.62 -7.49
C LEU A 34 -13.19 -6.16 -8.19
N SER A 35 -14.26 -6.05 -7.41
CA SER A 35 -15.47 -5.37 -7.84
C SER A 35 -15.24 -3.85 -8.01
N ASP A 36 -16.14 -3.19 -8.73
CA ASP A 36 -16.11 -1.72 -8.90
C ASP A 36 -16.14 -0.97 -7.55
N GLU A 37 -16.85 -1.51 -6.56
CA GLU A 37 -16.90 -0.95 -5.21
C GLU A 37 -15.55 -1.07 -4.49
N GLU A 38 -14.91 -2.23 -4.57
CA GLU A 38 -13.60 -2.47 -3.97
C GLU A 38 -12.49 -1.66 -4.64
N MET A 39 -12.60 -1.41 -5.94
CA MET A 39 -11.67 -0.53 -6.67
C MET A 39 -11.70 0.92 -6.18
N GLN A 40 -12.78 1.38 -5.53
CA GLN A 40 -12.81 2.72 -4.92
C GLN A 40 -12.01 2.81 -3.63
N LYS A 41 -11.68 1.67 -3.00
CA LYS A 41 -10.90 1.63 -1.77
C LYS A 41 -9.41 1.87 -2.06
N PRO A 42 -8.70 2.59 -1.19
CA PRO A 42 -7.26 2.76 -1.35
C PRO A 42 -6.54 1.40 -1.24
N SER A 43 -5.65 1.12 -2.19
CA SER A 43 -4.80 -0.07 -2.16
C SER A 43 -3.35 0.29 -1.86
N ILE A 44 -2.73 -0.46 -0.94
CA ILE A 44 -1.31 -0.40 -0.59
C ILE A 44 -0.77 -1.83 -0.64
N ARG A 45 0.45 -2.00 -1.13
CA ARG A 45 1.17 -3.28 -1.14
C ARG A 45 2.41 -3.20 -0.27
N PHE A 46 2.49 -4.09 0.69
CA PHE A 46 3.72 -4.40 1.45
C PHE A 46 4.37 -5.63 0.85
N SER A 47 5.70 -5.61 0.77
CA SER A 47 6.50 -6.73 0.28
C SER A 47 7.61 -6.99 1.28
N PHE A 48 7.51 -8.10 1.99
CA PHE A 48 8.45 -8.45 3.04
C PHE A 48 9.69 -9.14 2.48
N SER A 49 10.77 -9.07 3.24
CA SER A 49 12.02 -9.78 3.03
C SER A 49 12.45 -10.50 4.32
N ILE A 50 13.49 -11.33 4.21
CA ILE A 50 14.09 -12.02 5.36
C ILE A 50 14.71 -11.08 6.40
N TYR A 51 14.89 -9.79 6.05
CA TYR A 51 15.46 -8.78 6.94
C TYR A 51 14.42 -8.04 7.76
N ASN A 52 13.13 -8.24 7.48
CA ASN A 52 12.10 -7.58 8.26
C ASN A 52 11.98 -8.17 9.65
N THR A 53 11.65 -7.32 10.61
CA THR A 53 11.43 -7.74 12.00
C THR A 53 9.96 -7.65 12.38
N LYS A 54 9.59 -8.33 13.46
CA LYS A 54 8.22 -8.26 13.99
C LYS A 54 7.91 -6.86 14.51
N GLU A 55 8.89 -6.20 15.11
CA GLU A 55 8.78 -4.84 15.65
C GLU A 55 8.49 -3.83 14.53
N GLU A 56 9.09 -3.99 13.35
CA GLU A 56 8.76 -3.18 12.17
C GLU A 56 7.29 -3.37 11.75
N VAL A 57 6.80 -4.61 11.75
CA VAL A 57 5.40 -4.91 11.43
C VAL A 57 4.46 -4.29 12.47
N ASP A 58 4.78 -4.44 13.76
CA ASP A 58 3.99 -3.88 14.86
C ASP A 58 3.93 -2.34 14.76
N TYR A 59 5.05 -1.69 14.40
CA TYR A 59 5.09 -0.26 14.13
C TYR A 59 4.18 0.14 12.95
N VAL A 60 4.27 -0.59 11.83
CA VAL A 60 3.42 -0.32 10.64
C VAL A 60 1.95 -0.45 11.01
N VAL A 61 1.55 -1.49 11.75
CA VAL A 61 0.16 -1.68 12.20
C VAL A 61 -0.30 -0.53 13.11
N GLY A 62 0.58 -0.07 14.01
CA GLY A 62 0.30 1.09 14.86
C GLY A 62 0.01 2.34 14.04
N VAL A 63 0.88 2.66 13.08
CA VAL A 63 0.72 3.81 12.18
C VAL A 63 -0.56 3.69 11.35
N LEU A 64 -0.88 2.51 10.82
CA LEU A 64 -2.10 2.32 10.03
C LEU A 64 -3.37 2.58 10.85
N LYS A 65 -3.41 2.17 12.12
CA LYS A 65 -4.56 2.44 13.02
C LYS A 65 -4.77 3.94 13.31
N GLU A 66 -3.73 4.76 13.21
CA GLU A 66 -3.86 6.21 13.37
C GLU A 66 -4.39 6.89 12.10
N LEU A 67 -4.22 6.24 10.94
CA LEU A 67 -4.52 6.82 9.63
C LEU A 67 -5.87 6.39 9.03
N ILE A 68 -6.46 5.29 9.53
CA ILE A 68 -7.65 4.63 8.96
C ILE A 68 -8.70 4.37 10.05
#